data_AF-A0A285VCB2-F1
#
_entry.id   AF-A0A285VCB2-F1
#
_cell.length_a   1.000
_cell.length_b   1.000
_cell.length_c   1.000
_cell.angle_alpha   90.00
_cell.angle_beta   90.00
_cell.angle_gamma   90.00
#
_symmetry.space_group_name_H-M   'P 1'
#
loop_
_entity.id
_entity.type
_entity.pdbx_description
1 polymer ?
#
loop_
_entity_poly.entity_id
_entity_poly.type
_entity_poly.pdbx_seq_one_letter_code
_entity_poly.pdbx_strand_id
1 'polypeptide(L)'
;MRRPAVVLLLGALLGAVGIWVAAPAQACDCSTGTTAESAEWADAVFTGRLVDSRKGPPGRWGNVPTVLVFAVDTVVKGDVLERQEIVTSSDSGSCGVFLSGSGPFAVFGTRADDVSGLFTLEPDQFAINQCDGTGALTPALQAQLDALPGTLPGTGPASAPTDVSDDRTGPVLAGAVGLAALGAAAVLVLRRRRVPVPRTENAIDASGPP
;
A
#
# COMPACT_ATOMS: atom_id res chain seq x y z
N MET A 1 -38.85 -9.02 -28.32
CA MET A 1 -37.46 -8.57 -28.57
C MET A 1 -36.93 -7.49 -27.60
N ARG A 2 -37.71 -6.99 -26.62
CA ARG A 2 -37.26 -5.91 -25.70
C ARG A 2 -36.52 -6.37 -24.43
N ARG A 3 -36.69 -7.63 -24.02
CA ARG A 3 -36.08 -8.21 -22.80
C ARG A 3 -34.54 -8.23 -22.77
N PRO A 4 -33.80 -8.55 -23.85
CA PRO A 4 -32.33 -8.58 -23.78
C PRO A 4 -31.71 -7.18 -23.70
N ALA A 5 -32.37 -6.17 -24.27
CA ALA A 5 -31.91 -4.79 -24.20
C ALA A 5 -31.98 -4.26 -22.76
N VAL A 6 -33.06 -4.56 -22.04
CA VAL A 6 -33.23 -4.15 -20.63
C VAL A 6 -32.19 -4.79 -19.72
N VAL A 7 -31.86 -6.07 -19.91
CA VAL A 7 -30.83 -6.76 -19.09
C VAL A 7 -29.43 -6.19 -19.33
N LEU A 8 -29.08 -5.87 -20.59
CA LEU A 8 -27.79 -5.25 -20.90
C LEU A 8 -27.68 -3.84 -20.33
N LEU A 9 -28.76 -3.06 -20.37
CA LEU A 9 -28.78 -1.69 -19.85
C LEU A 9 -28.69 -1.69 -18.32
N LEU A 10 -29.40 -2.59 -17.63
CA LEU A 10 -29.28 -2.78 -16.18
C LEU A 10 -27.88 -3.25 -15.77
N GLY A 11 -27.28 -4.19 -16.51
CA GLY A 11 -25.92 -4.65 -16.25
C GLY A 11 -24.87 -3.54 -16.42
N ALA A 12 -25.02 -2.71 -17.45
CA ALA A 12 -24.16 -1.55 -17.67
C ALA A 12 -24.34 -0.48 -16.58
N LEU A 13 -25.58 -0.24 -16.13
CA LEU A 13 -25.86 0.72 -15.05
C LEU A 13 -25.25 0.25 -13.72
N LEU A 14 -25.42 -1.02 -13.37
CA LEU A 14 -24.86 -1.62 -12.15
C LEU A 14 -23.32 -1.62 -12.18
N GLY A 15 -22.73 -1.90 -13.34
CA GLY A 15 -21.28 -1.81 -13.53
C GLY A 15 -20.75 -0.37 -13.39
N ALA A 16 -21.47 0.62 -13.94
CA ALA A 16 -21.11 2.03 -13.82
C ALA A 16 -21.20 2.53 -12.36
N VAL A 17 -22.21 2.10 -11.60
CA VAL A 17 -22.33 2.44 -10.18
C VAL A 17 -21.21 1.80 -9.35
N GLY A 18 -20.82 0.55 -9.65
CA GLY A 18 -19.74 -0.14 -8.92
C GLY A 18 -18.36 0.52 -9.06
N ILE A 19 -18.06 1.13 -10.22
CA ILE A 19 -16.78 1.80 -10.47
C ILE A 19 -16.63 3.11 -9.67
N TRP A 20 -17.74 3.77 -9.33
CA TRP A 20 -17.72 5.03 -8.58
C TRP A 20 -17.55 4.85 -7.06
N VAL A 21 -17.66 3.63 -6.53
CA VAL A 21 -17.53 3.33 -5.09
C VAL A 21 -16.23 2.60 -4.77
N ALA A 22 -15.22 2.70 -5.63
CA ALA A 22 -13.85 2.36 -5.25
C ALA A 22 -13.30 3.46 -4.32
N ALA A 23 -13.88 3.59 -3.13
CA ALA A 23 -13.27 4.31 -2.04
C ALA A 23 -11.91 3.65 -1.73
N PRO A 24 -10.87 4.43 -1.35
CA PRO A 24 -9.64 3.83 -0.84
C PRO A 24 -10.03 2.86 0.27
N ALA A 25 -9.45 1.66 0.28
CA ALA A 25 -9.74 0.66 1.29
C ALA A 25 -9.47 1.26 2.68
N GLN A 26 -10.54 1.64 3.39
CA GLN A 26 -10.53 2.21 4.73
C GLN A 26 -10.24 1.12 5.78
N ALA A 27 -9.28 0.23 5.52
CA ALA A 27 -8.90 -0.81 6.48
C ALA A 27 -8.15 -0.22 7.68
N CYS A 28 -7.49 0.91 7.48
CA CYS A 28 -6.74 1.63 8.50
C CYS A 28 -7.58 2.80 9.00
N ASP A 29 -8.57 2.51 9.85
CA ASP A 29 -9.30 3.54 10.57
C ASP A 29 -8.50 3.89 11.83
N CYS A 30 -7.53 4.78 11.66
CA CYS A 30 -6.75 5.28 12.78
C CYS A 30 -7.65 6.19 13.61
N SER A 31 -7.97 5.78 14.84
CA SER A 31 -8.61 6.70 15.79
C SER A 31 -7.74 7.95 15.89
N THR A 32 -8.35 9.14 15.78
CA THR A 32 -7.62 10.42 15.87
C THR A 32 -6.95 10.54 17.24
N GLY A 33 -5.68 10.17 17.32
CA GLY A 33 -4.82 10.40 18.47
C GLY A 33 -4.12 11.75 18.38
N THR A 34 -3.70 12.26 19.53
CA THR A 34 -2.85 13.44 19.66
C THR A 34 -1.38 13.06 19.47
N THR A 35 -0.55 14.03 19.09
CA THR A 35 0.91 13.85 18.99
C THR A 35 1.54 13.35 20.29
N ALA A 36 1.00 13.76 21.44
CA ALA A 36 1.44 13.30 22.74
C ALA A 36 1.14 11.81 22.97
N GLU A 37 -0.06 11.36 22.59
CA GLU A 37 -0.42 9.94 22.65
C GLU A 37 0.48 9.11 21.72
N SER A 38 0.68 9.54 20.47
CA SER A 38 1.62 8.88 19.54
C SER A 38 3.04 8.79 20.12
N ALA A 39 3.54 9.87 20.73
CA ALA A 39 4.86 9.89 21.35
C ALA A 39 4.95 9.00 22.60
N GLU A 40 3.86 8.80 23.33
CA GLU A 40 3.79 7.92 24.50
C GLU A 40 3.99 6.45 24.08
N TRP A 41 3.29 6.02 23.02
CA TRP A 41 3.36 4.65 22.49
C TRP A 41 4.63 4.34 21.70
N ALA A 42 5.25 5.36 21.08
CA ALA A 42 6.46 5.16 20.29
C ALA A 42 7.67 4.79 21.16
N ASP A 43 8.53 3.88 20.69
CA ASP A 43 9.83 3.60 21.31
C ASP A 43 10.89 4.62 20.90
N ALA A 44 10.73 5.20 19.70
CA ALA A 44 11.56 6.27 19.19
C ALA A 44 10.72 7.35 18.52
N VAL A 45 11.07 8.62 18.77
CA VAL A 45 10.50 9.77 18.08
C VAL A 45 11.65 10.64 17.61
N PHE A 46 11.70 10.95 16.33
CA PHE A 46 12.74 11.81 15.77
C PHE A 46 12.23 12.57 14.56
N THR A 47 12.94 13.64 14.19
CA THR A 47 12.78 14.31 12.90
C THR A 47 13.96 13.99 12.00
N GLY A 48 13.70 13.91 10.70
CA GLY A 48 14.74 13.59 9.73
C GLY A 48 14.30 13.70 8.29
N ARG A 49 15.23 13.38 7.39
CA ARG A 49 15.02 13.35 5.94
C ARG A 49 15.10 11.93 5.41
N LEU A 50 14.15 11.56 4.55
CA LEU A 50 14.19 10.29 3.85
C LEU A 50 15.33 10.33 2.81
N VAL A 51 16.30 9.45 2.95
CA VAL A 51 17.49 9.40 2.07
C VAL A 51 17.57 8.12 1.25
N ASP A 52 16.86 7.06 1.64
CA ASP A 52 16.74 5.82 0.85
C ASP A 52 15.40 5.13 1.14
N SER A 53 14.92 4.36 0.16
CA SER A 53 13.74 3.52 0.28
C SER A 53 13.95 2.27 -0.56
N ARG A 54 13.89 1.10 0.08
CA ARG A 54 14.14 -0.18 -0.56
C ARG A 54 13.20 -1.26 -0.06
N LYS A 55 13.15 -2.36 -0.79
CA LYS A 55 12.44 -3.56 -0.33
C LYS A 55 13.28 -4.28 0.71
N GLY A 56 12.66 -4.66 1.82
CA GLY A 56 13.25 -5.55 2.80
C GLY A 56 13.22 -7.02 2.35
N PRO A 57 13.74 -7.94 3.18
CA PRO A 57 13.59 -9.36 2.95
C PRO A 57 12.11 -9.79 3.03
N PRO A 58 11.70 -10.84 2.30
CA PRO A 58 10.34 -11.35 2.42
C PRO A 58 10.08 -11.83 3.85
N GLY A 59 9.06 -11.26 4.47
CA GLY A 59 8.54 -11.65 5.77
C GLY A 59 7.59 -12.84 5.69
N ARG A 60 6.74 -12.96 6.72
CA ARG A 60 5.80 -14.08 6.82
C ARG A 60 4.76 -13.99 5.71
N TRP A 61 4.37 -15.15 5.16
CA TRP A 61 3.38 -15.26 4.08
C TRP A 61 3.79 -14.59 2.75
N GLY A 62 5.09 -14.27 2.58
CA GLY A 62 5.61 -13.67 1.34
C GLY A 62 5.42 -12.16 1.23
N ASN A 63 5.02 -11.48 2.31
CA ASN A 63 4.94 -10.03 2.34
C ASN A 63 6.35 -9.43 2.30
N VAL A 64 6.57 -8.44 1.43
CA VAL A 64 7.88 -7.79 1.31
C VAL A 64 7.73 -6.37 1.88
N PRO A 65 8.30 -6.08 3.06
CA PRO A 65 8.18 -4.76 3.65
C PRO A 65 9.01 -3.74 2.85
N THR A 66 8.71 -2.47 3.08
CA THR A 66 9.54 -1.35 2.66
C THR A 66 10.42 -0.93 3.83
N VAL A 67 11.73 -0.85 3.59
CA VAL A 67 12.70 -0.26 4.52
C VAL A 67 12.97 1.17 4.07
N LEU A 68 12.70 2.12 4.94
CA LEU A 68 12.94 3.54 4.78
C LEU A 68 14.18 3.93 5.59
N VAL A 69 15.14 4.61 4.99
CA VAL A 69 16.32 5.09 5.71
C VAL A 69 16.23 6.60 5.87
N PHE A 70 16.31 7.06 7.11
CA PHE A 70 16.29 8.47 7.44
C PHE A 70 17.67 8.96 7.85
N ALA A 71 18.09 10.08 7.31
CA ALA A 71 19.13 10.90 7.95
C ALA A 71 18.46 11.69 9.08
N VAL A 72 18.83 11.38 10.31
CA VAL A 72 18.18 11.92 11.51
C VAL A 72 18.74 13.30 11.83
N ASP A 73 17.83 14.27 11.97
CA ASP A 73 18.16 15.66 12.27
C ASP A 73 18.07 15.92 13.80
N THR A 74 16.96 15.53 14.43
CA THR A 74 16.74 15.70 15.88
C THR A 74 16.09 14.47 16.49
N VAL A 75 16.65 13.96 17.59
CA VAL A 75 16.03 12.90 18.40
C VAL A 75 15.19 13.51 19.52
N VAL A 76 13.91 13.14 19.57
CA VAL A 76 12.95 13.58 20.58
C VAL A 76 12.79 12.51 21.67
N LYS A 77 12.79 11.23 21.28
CA LYS A 77 12.67 10.04 22.15
C LYS A 77 13.43 8.87 21.54
N GLY A 78 13.92 8.00 22.42
CA GLY A 78 14.53 6.71 22.09
C GLY A 78 15.98 6.82 21.65
N ASP A 79 16.64 5.68 21.59
CA ASP A 79 17.98 5.56 21.02
C ASP A 79 17.85 5.38 19.51
N VAL A 80 18.32 6.37 18.75
CA VAL A 80 18.17 6.44 17.29
C VAL A 80 19.54 6.62 16.63
N LEU A 81 19.76 5.92 15.52
CA LEU A 81 20.98 6.03 14.72
C LEU A 81 20.96 7.27 13.81
N GLU A 82 22.12 7.79 13.43
CA GLU A 82 22.23 8.92 12.48
C GLU A 82 21.58 8.57 11.13
N ARG A 83 21.71 7.31 10.73
CA ARG A 83 20.95 6.69 9.65
C ARG A 83 20.01 5.65 10.24
N GLN A 84 18.78 6.06 10.51
CA GLN A 84 17.79 5.16 11.12
C GLN A 84 17.00 4.43 10.05
N GLU A 85 16.99 3.10 10.15
CA GLU A 85 16.13 2.25 9.35
C GLU A 85 14.76 2.08 10.00
N ILE A 86 13.73 2.27 9.18
CA ILE A 86 12.33 2.20 9.56
C ILE A 86 11.60 1.26 8.61
N VAL A 87 10.97 0.24 9.15
CA VAL A 87 10.26 -0.79 8.39
C VAL A 87 8.78 -0.48 8.35
N THR A 88 8.15 -0.60 7.19
CA THR A 88 6.71 -0.45 7.04
C THR A 88 6.17 -1.41 5.99
N SER A 89 4.87 -1.68 6.01
CA SER A 89 4.23 -2.46 4.95
C SER A 89 4.36 -1.75 3.59
N SER A 90 4.57 -2.51 2.52
CA SER A 90 4.53 -1.98 1.15
C SER A 90 3.11 -1.82 0.60
N ASP A 91 2.10 -2.28 1.34
CA ASP A 91 0.69 -2.33 0.94
C ASP A 91 -0.17 -1.42 1.85
N SER A 92 -1.00 -0.59 1.22
CA SER A 92 -1.88 0.36 1.90
C SER A 92 -3.01 -0.32 2.70
N GLY A 93 -3.48 -1.49 2.26
CA GLY A 93 -4.43 -2.32 2.99
C GLY A 93 -3.85 -2.96 4.25
N SER A 94 -2.53 -2.96 4.40
CA SER A 94 -1.81 -3.37 5.61
C SER A 94 -1.25 -2.18 6.39
N CYS A 95 -1.83 -0.99 6.21
CA CYS A 95 -1.48 0.24 6.91
C CYS A 95 -0.02 0.68 6.73
N GLY A 96 0.56 0.36 5.58
CA GLY A 96 1.89 0.82 5.19
C GLY A 96 1.98 2.33 5.03
N VAL A 97 3.11 2.92 5.43
CA VAL A 97 3.37 4.35 5.29
C VAL A 97 4.06 4.64 3.96
N PHE A 98 3.51 5.58 3.20
CA PHE A 98 4.05 6.02 1.92
C PHE A 98 4.45 7.50 2.00
N LEU A 99 5.75 7.74 2.10
CA LEU A 99 6.29 9.10 2.12
C LEU A 99 6.69 9.53 0.71
N SER A 100 6.45 10.80 0.40
CA SER A 100 6.81 11.41 -0.88
C SER A 100 7.93 12.44 -0.70
N GLY A 101 8.96 12.37 -1.54
CA GLY A 101 10.11 13.27 -1.46
C GLY A 101 11.05 12.97 -0.29
N SER A 102 12.01 13.86 -0.04
CA SER A 102 13.05 13.66 0.98
C SER A 102 12.71 14.22 2.37
N GLY A 103 11.55 14.88 2.55
CA GLY A 103 11.13 15.45 3.83
C GLY A 103 11.31 16.97 3.92
N PRO A 104 11.31 17.55 5.14
CA PRO A 104 11.48 16.88 6.44
C PRO A 104 10.25 16.10 6.93
N PHE A 105 10.49 15.09 7.78
CA PHE A 105 9.48 14.22 8.37
C PHE A 105 9.64 14.13 9.89
N ALA A 106 8.53 13.93 10.60
CA ALA A 106 8.51 13.42 11.97
C ALA A 106 8.20 11.92 11.93
N VAL A 107 8.95 11.12 12.66
CA VAL A 107 8.84 9.66 12.70
C VAL A 107 8.56 9.20 14.11
N PHE A 108 7.54 8.37 14.27
CA PHE A 108 7.10 7.75 15.52
C PHE A 108 7.24 6.24 15.35
N GLY A 109 8.39 5.69 15.74
CA GLY A 109 8.75 4.29 15.52
C GLY A 109 8.51 3.44 16.77
N THR A 110 8.10 2.19 16.56
CA THR A 110 7.95 1.18 17.61
C THR A 110 8.90 0.00 17.38
N ARG A 111 9.40 -0.60 18.45
CA ARG A 111 10.10 -1.89 18.48
C ARG A 111 9.09 -2.99 18.84
N ALA A 112 7.95 -3.04 18.18
CA ALA A 112 7.14 -4.24 18.29
C ALA A 112 7.78 -5.28 17.37
N ASP A 113 8.29 -6.35 17.99
CA ASP A 113 8.85 -7.56 17.35
C ASP A 113 7.88 -8.10 16.27
N ASP A 114 6.60 -7.76 16.43
CA ASP A 114 5.48 -8.11 15.59
C ASP A 114 4.59 -6.91 15.28
N VAL A 115 5.08 -5.82 14.67
CA VAL A 115 4.17 -4.85 14.04
C VAL A 115 3.36 -5.63 12.98
N SER A 116 2.17 -6.07 13.37
CA SER A 116 1.25 -6.96 12.65
C SER A 116 1.71 -8.40 12.35
N GLY A 117 2.85 -8.87 12.87
CA GLY A 117 3.38 -10.23 12.62
C GLY A 117 3.70 -10.51 11.14
N LEU A 118 3.86 -9.46 10.35
CA LEU A 118 4.08 -9.51 8.91
C LEU A 118 5.56 -9.65 8.55
N PHE A 119 6.44 -9.08 9.37
CA PHE A 119 7.88 -9.06 9.19
C PHE A 119 8.60 -9.04 10.55
N THR A 120 9.86 -9.47 10.56
CA THR A 120 10.73 -9.46 11.73
C THR A 120 11.69 -8.28 11.62
N LEU A 121 11.83 -7.52 12.70
CA LEU A 121 12.76 -6.39 12.77
C LEU A 121 14.16 -6.84 13.17
N GLU A 122 15.17 -6.19 12.60
CA GLU A 122 16.53 -6.24 13.12
C GLU A 122 16.63 -5.45 14.46
N PRO A 123 17.62 -5.73 15.33
CA PRO A 123 17.67 -5.17 16.68
C PRO A 123 17.66 -3.64 16.76
N ASP A 124 18.14 -2.97 15.72
CA ASP A 124 18.27 -1.52 15.57
C ASP A 124 17.20 -0.91 14.65
N GLN A 125 16.26 -1.70 14.12
CA GLN A 125 15.15 -1.21 13.31
C GLN A 125 13.94 -0.86 14.18
N PHE A 126 13.20 0.16 13.74
CA PHE A 126 11.84 0.41 14.22
C PHE A 126 10.85 0.14 13.11
N ALA A 127 9.59 -0.06 13.44
CA ALA A 127 8.51 -0.10 12.46
C ALA A 127 7.50 1.03 12.65
N ILE A 128 6.86 1.37 11.53
CA ILE A 128 5.79 2.37 11.45
C ILE A 128 4.61 1.86 10.64
N ASN A 129 3.43 2.36 10.99
CA ASN A 129 2.19 2.25 10.25
C ASN A 129 1.52 3.63 10.13
N GLN A 130 0.46 3.74 9.31
CA GLN A 130 -0.23 5.02 9.05
C GLN A 130 -0.91 5.63 10.29
N CYS A 131 -1.08 4.87 11.36
CA CYS A 131 -1.71 5.32 12.60
C CYS A 131 -0.73 5.81 13.65
N ASP A 132 0.58 5.60 13.46
CA ASP A 132 1.57 5.97 14.48
C ASP A 132 1.83 7.48 14.57
N GLY A 133 1.35 8.27 13.60
CA GLY A 133 1.55 9.72 13.54
C GLY A 133 2.77 10.15 12.72
N THR A 134 3.47 9.21 12.08
CA THR A 134 4.58 9.51 11.16
C THR A 134 4.08 10.27 9.92
N GLY A 135 4.75 11.38 9.59
CA GLY A 135 4.33 12.22 8.47
C GLY A 135 5.23 13.43 8.23
N ALA A 136 4.82 14.30 7.30
CA ALA A 136 5.56 15.53 6.97
C ALA A 136 5.69 16.43 8.20
N LEU A 137 6.89 16.96 8.42
CA LEU A 137 7.15 17.85 9.55
C LEU A 137 6.61 19.25 9.25
N THR A 138 5.39 19.50 9.69
CA THR A 138 4.77 20.84 9.61
C THR A 138 5.20 21.71 10.79
N PRO A 139 5.13 23.06 10.69
CA PRO A 139 5.41 23.94 11.82
C PRO A 139 4.53 23.66 13.04
N ALA A 140 3.27 23.25 12.84
CA ALA A 140 2.38 22.88 13.92
C ALA A 140 2.83 21.59 14.61
N LEU A 141 3.25 20.58 13.85
CA LEU A 141 3.78 19.34 14.40
C LEU A 141 5.11 19.56 15.12
N GLN A 142 5.99 20.39 14.57
CA GLN A 142 7.23 20.78 15.25
C GLN A 142 6.92 21.42 16.61
N ALA A 143 5.99 22.38 16.68
CA ALA A 143 5.61 23.01 17.93
C ALA A 143 5.00 22.01 18.94
N GLN A 144 4.28 21.00 18.46
CA GLN A 144 3.76 19.93 19.32
C GLN A 144 4.88 19.03 19.86
N LEU A 145 5.87 18.68 19.04
CA LEU A 145 7.05 17.91 19.46
C LEU A 145 7.88 18.69 20.49
N ASP A 146 8.09 20.00 20.27
CA ASP A 146 8.82 20.88 21.19
C ASP A 146 8.08 21.05 22.53
N ALA A 147 6.75 20.90 22.54
CA ALA A 147 5.92 20.99 23.72
C ALA A 147 5.77 19.65 24.48
N LEU A 148 6.34 18.56 23.97
CA LEU A 148 6.32 17.28 24.69
C LEU A 148 7.11 17.42 26.01
N PRO A 149 6.56 16.94 27.14
CA PRO A 149 7.25 17.02 28.43
C PRO A 149 8.56 16.21 28.41
N GLY A 150 9.70 16.86 28.69
CA GLY A 150 11.02 16.21 28.82
C GLY A 150 11.10 15.33 30.08
N THR A 151 11.86 14.24 30.14
CA THR A 151 12.96 13.72 29.31
C THR A 151 12.52 12.35 28.82
N LEU A 152 12.20 12.22 27.54
CA LEU A 152 12.03 10.90 26.97
C LEU A 152 13.44 10.27 26.87
N PRO A 153 13.68 9.04 27.36
CA PRO A 153 15.00 8.42 27.30
C PRO A 153 15.57 8.53 25.88
N GLY A 154 16.83 8.94 25.71
CA GLY A 154 17.47 9.06 24.38
C GLY A 154 17.49 10.45 23.74
N THR A 155 17.21 11.53 24.48
CA THR A 155 17.46 12.91 23.98
C THR A 155 18.98 13.14 23.85
N GLY A 156 19.54 12.87 22.66
CA GLY A 156 20.97 12.97 22.37
C GLY A 156 21.26 12.98 20.87
N PRO A 157 22.48 13.32 20.44
CA PRO A 157 22.87 13.19 19.04
C PRO A 157 22.74 11.73 18.60
N ALA A 158 22.22 11.54 17.39
CA ALA A 158 22.01 10.23 16.82
C ALA A 158 23.33 9.43 16.80
N SER A 159 23.28 8.14 17.15
CA SER A 159 24.51 7.33 17.22
C SER A 159 25.03 7.01 15.82
N ALA A 160 26.35 7.15 15.61
CA ALA A 160 26.96 6.88 14.32
C ALA A 160 26.74 5.41 13.90
N PRO A 161 26.37 5.13 12.63
CA PRO A 161 26.24 3.76 12.15
C PRO A 161 27.62 3.10 12.04
N THR A 162 27.69 1.80 12.31
CA THR A 162 28.83 0.97 11.89
C THR A 162 28.72 0.73 10.39
N ASP A 163 29.66 1.25 9.60
CA ASP A 163 29.68 1.15 8.14
C ASP A 163 29.57 -0.32 7.66
N VAL A 164 28.47 -0.66 7.00
CA VAL A 164 28.34 -1.88 6.19
C VAL A 164 28.33 -1.45 4.73
N SER A 165 29.36 -1.88 4.00
CA SER A 165 29.60 -1.53 2.61
C SER A 165 28.48 -2.00 1.69
N ASP A 166 28.03 -1.06 0.87
CA ASP A 166 27.03 -1.17 -0.18
C ASP A 166 27.59 -1.94 -1.38
N ASP A 167 26.90 -3.00 -1.80
CA ASP A 167 27.23 -3.73 -3.02
C ASP A 167 25.98 -4.47 -3.52
N ARG A 168 25.21 -3.84 -4.43
CA ARG A 168 24.95 -4.36 -5.79
C ARG A 168 23.76 -3.74 -6.52
N THR A 169 24.14 -3.11 -7.61
CA THR A 169 23.44 -2.91 -8.88
C THR A 169 22.57 -4.09 -9.33
N GLY A 170 21.30 -3.87 -9.69
CA GLY A 170 20.44 -4.85 -10.37
C GLY A 170 19.12 -4.28 -10.93
N PRO A 171 18.58 -4.82 -12.03
CA PRO A 171 17.89 -4.03 -13.07
C PRO A 171 16.38 -3.82 -12.88
N VAL A 172 15.89 -2.73 -13.44
CA VAL A 172 14.47 -2.35 -13.56
C VAL A 172 13.81 -3.16 -14.68
N LEU A 173 12.77 -3.93 -14.36
CA LEU A 173 11.85 -4.52 -15.34
C LEU A 173 10.40 -4.16 -14.96
N ALA A 174 9.86 -3.19 -15.69
CA ALA A 174 8.42 -2.92 -15.79
C ALA A 174 7.80 -3.90 -16.79
N GLY A 175 6.72 -4.59 -16.38
CA GLY A 175 6.03 -5.59 -17.22
C GLY A 175 4.52 -5.52 -17.07
N ALA A 176 3.87 -4.96 -18.09
CA ALA A 176 2.42 -4.82 -18.22
C ALA A 176 1.73 -6.19 -18.43
N VAL A 177 0.74 -6.52 -17.59
CA VAL A 177 -0.09 -7.74 -17.73
C VAL A 177 -1.60 -7.44 -17.84
N GLY A 178 -2.01 -6.16 -17.91
CA GLY A 178 -3.42 -5.78 -17.86
C GLY A 178 -4.26 -5.96 -19.15
N LEU A 179 -3.67 -6.13 -20.34
CA LEU A 179 -4.40 -5.98 -21.61
C LEU A 179 -4.87 -7.29 -22.28
N ALA A 180 -4.43 -8.46 -21.81
CA ALA A 180 -4.81 -9.73 -22.44
C ALA A 180 -6.22 -10.22 -22.05
N ALA A 181 -6.70 -9.90 -20.84
CA ALA A 181 -7.99 -10.40 -20.34
C ALA A 181 -9.22 -9.75 -21.00
N LEU A 182 -9.13 -8.48 -21.39
CA LEU A 182 -10.24 -7.76 -22.02
C LEU A 182 -10.44 -8.15 -23.50
N GLY A 183 -9.37 -8.55 -24.20
CA GLY A 183 -9.47 -9.01 -25.59
C GLY A 183 -10.18 -10.36 -25.74
N ALA A 184 -9.92 -11.30 -24.83
CA ALA A 184 -10.53 -12.64 -24.89
C ALA A 184 -12.04 -12.62 -24.66
N ALA A 185 -12.54 -11.75 -23.77
CA ALA A 185 -13.97 -11.60 -23.50
C ALA A 185 -14.73 -11.04 -24.71
N ALA A 186 -14.16 -10.04 -25.41
CA ALA A 186 -14.79 -9.45 -26.59
C ALA A 186 -14.92 -10.45 -27.76
N VAL A 187 -13.90 -11.29 -27.98
CA VAL A 187 -13.91 -12.31 -29.04
C VAL A 187 -14.95 -13.41 -28.77
N LEU A 188 -15.10 -13.83 -27.51
CA LEU A 188 -16.09 -14.84 -27.10
C LEU A 188 -17.53 -14.35 -27.30
N VAL A 189 -17.81 -13.08 -26.99
CA VAL A 189 -19.14 -12.47 -27.18
C VAL A 189 -19.47 -12.32 -28.66
N LEU A 190 -18.50 -11.95 -29.51
CA LEU A 190 -18.72 -11.82 -30.94
C LEU A 190 -18.90 -13.17 -31.64
N ARG A 191 -18.21 -14.24 -31.21
CA ARG A 191 -18.40 -15.59 -31.75
C ARG A 191 -19.80 -16.16 -31.47
N ARG A 192 -20.34 -15.93 -30.27
CA ARG A 192 -21.68 -16.41 -29.91
C ARG A 192 -22.81 -15.74 -30.71
N ARG A 193 -22.60 -14.51 -31.20
CA ARG A 193 -23.60 -13.79 -32.02
C ARG A 193 -23.66 -14.24 -33.48
N ARG A 194 -22.71 -15.05 -33.95
CA ARG A 194 -22.64 -15.48 -35.36
C ARG A 194 -23.27 -16.85 -35.63
N VAL A 195 -23.86 -17.53 -34.64
CA VAL A 195 -24.56 -18.80 -34.89
C VAL A 195 -25.88 -18.50 -35.61
N PRO A 196 -26.02 -18.83 -36.91
CA PRO A 196 -27.25 -18.58 -37.65
C PRO A 196 -28.31 -19.60 -37.20
N VAL A 197 -29.53 -19.11 -36.92
CA VAL A 197 -30.68 -19.97 -36.64
C VAL A 197 -31.01 -20.74 -37.93
N PRO A 198 -31.07 -22.09 -37.91
CA PRO A 198 -31.46 -22.86 -39.09
C PRO A 198 -32.93 -22.56 -39.44
N ARG A 199 -33.13 -22.13 -40.69
CA ARG A 199 -34.42 -21.91 -41.32
C ARG A 199 -35.06 -23.28 -41.55
N THR A 200 -36.10 -23.62 -40.80
CA THR A 200 -36.94 -24.78 -41.08
C THR A 200 -37.75 -24.49 -42.34
N GLU A 201 -37.27 -25.01 -43.46
CA GLU A 201 -37.96 -24.97 -44.74
C GLU A 201 -38.75 -26.28 -44.92
N ASN A 202 -40.02 -26.12 -45.29
CA ASN A 202 -41.02 -27.17 -45.49
C ASN A 202 -40.61 -28.15 -46.60
N ALA A 203 -40.86 -29.45 -46.40
CA ALA A 203 -40.98 -30.41 -47.49
C ALA A 203 -42.37 -31.06 -47.42
N ILE A 204 -43.25 -30.55 -48.29
CA ILE A 204 -44.45 -31.22 -48.78
C ILE A 204 -43.95 -32.30 -49.74
N ASP A 205 -44.30 -33.56 -49.52
CA ASP A 205 -44.12 -34.58 -50.55
C ASP A 205 -45.41 -35.38 -50.76
N ALA A 206 -45.78 -35.45 -52.03
CA ALA A 206 -47.00 -36.04 -52.54
C ALA A 206 -46.65 -37.40 -53.13
N SER A 207 -47.35 -38.45 -52.70
CA SER A 207 -47.34 -39.74 -53.40
C SER A 207 -48.71 -40.41 -53.25
N GLY A 208 -49.39 -40.58 -54.38
CA GLY A 208 -50.61 -41.38 -54.52
C GLY A 208 -50.31 -42.81 -54.95
N PRO A 209 -51.33 -43.69 -54.97
CA PRO A 209 -51.29 -44.93 -55.75
C PRO A 209 -52.62 -45.22 -56.50
N PRO A 210 -52.72 -46.36 -57.20
CA PRO A 210 -51.97 -46.81 -58.38
C PRO A 210 -52.77 -46.65 -59.69
#